data_AF-A0A1F4B3J9-F1
#
_entry.id   AF-A0A1F4B3J9-F1
#
_cell.length_a   1.000
_cell.length_b   1.000
_cell.length_c   1.000
_cell.angle_alpha   90.00
_cell.angle_beta   90.00
_cell.angle_gamma   90.00
#
_symmetry.space_group_name_H-M   'P 1'
#
loop_
_entity.id
_entity.type
_entity.pdbx_description
1 polymer ?
#
loop_
_entity_poly.entity_id
_entity_poly.type
_entity_poly.pdbx_seq_one_letter_code
_entity_poly.pdbx_strand_id
1 'polypeptide(L)'
;MVFLVFQSRRYTGMRGGAPRSLSDIRTSLAQPVPWLLGAAMGAYTLQFYAVLMWLPTYLLQTRSTGATASSLLTALFVLVNAFGNVAGGWFMNRNIALGRMIGASFALTSVMFLGVFSDHLPDAARLACMLAYGFVTGNIPPSVFAGGLRYARSPSEAGSIQGLILHVSNVGIFSGPPLIAAAVTRGGGWSAALWVILGAAAIGLTIAFAISRLEKSGSR
;
A
#
# COMPACT_ATOMS: atom_id res chain seq x y z
N MET A 1 28.33 -2.73 3.18
CA MET A 1 28.66 -1.39 2.62
C MET A 1 28.91 -1.41 1.09
N VAL A 2 28.28 -2.31 0.31
CA VAL A 2 28.58 -2.47 -1.14
C VAL A 2 27.39 -2.16 -2.07
N PHE A 3 26.22 -1.78 -1.53
CA PHE A 3 25.00 -1.52 -2.33
C PHE A 3 24.78 -0.06 -2.76
N LEU A 4 25.64 0.89 -2.38
CA LEU A 4 25.43 2.32 -2.64
C LEU A 4 26.13 2.87 -3.89
N VAL A 5 26.88 2.06 -4.64
CA VAL A 5 27.74 2.55 -5.73
C VAL A 5 27.02 2.66 -7.10
N PHE A 6 25.82 2.09 -7.26
CA PHE A 6 25.16 2.06 -8.58
C PHE A 6 24.08 3.13 -8.84
N GLN A 7 23.75 4.00 -7.88
CA GLN A 7 22.77 5.08 -8.09
C GLN A 7 23.36 6.47 -8.29
N SER A 8 24.67 6.66 -8.10
CA SER A 8 25.31 7.98 -8.20
C SER A 8 25.40 8.55 -9.63
N ARG A 9 25.26 7.71 -10.66
CA ARG A 9 25.48 8.13 -12.06
C ARG A 9 24.32 8.87 -12.73
N ARG A 10 23.15 9.02 -12.10
CA ARG A 10 22.01 9.76 -12.68
C ARG A 10 21.77 11.15 -12.09
N TYR A 11 22.58 11.60 -11.14
CA TYR A 11 22.37 12.88 -10.44
C TYR A 11 23.37 13.99 -10.80
N THR A 12 24.40 13.70 -11.61
CA THR A 12 25.46 14.63 -12.02
C THR A 12 25.04 15.71 -13.03
N GLY A 13 23.74 15.93 -13.22
CA GLY A 13 23.18 16.98 -14.07
C GLY A 13 22.10 17.84 -13.40
N MET A 14 21.90 17.73 -12.08
CA MET A 14 20.88 18.51 -11.38
C MET A 14 21.30 19.97 -11.23
N ARG A 15 21.01 20.77 -12.25
CA ARG A 15 20.97 22.24 -12.11
C ARG A 15 19.94 22.58 -11.02
N GLY A 16 20.31 23.50 -10.11
CA GLY A 16 19.40 24.02 -9.08
C GLY A 16 18.06 24.39 -9.70
N GLY A 17 16.97 23.82 -9.16
CA GLY A 17 15.65 23.89 -9.76
C GLY A 17 15.24 25.35 -9.98
N ALA A 18 14.87 25.67 -11.22
CA ALA A 18 14.26 26.97 -11.53
C ALA A 18 13.08 27.23 -10.57
N PRO A 19 12.88 28.49 -10.13
CA PRO A 19 11.77 28.84 -9.26
C PRO A 19 10.45 28.40 -9.90
N ARG A 20 9.64 27.64 -9.13
CA ARG A 20 8.42 27.01 -9.63
C ARG A 20 7.35 28.06 -9.89
N SER A 21 6.69 27.94 -11.04
CA SER A 21 5.39 28.56 -11.25
C SER A 21 4.27 27.62 -10.79
N LEU A 22 3.16 28.19 -10.30
CA LEU A 22 1.95 27.43 -9.99
C LEU A 22 1.40 26.68 -11.22
N SER A 23 1.71 27.15 -12.44
CA SER A 23 1.37 26.48 -13.69
C SER A 23 1.99 25.10 -13.83
N ASP A 24 3.23 24.93 -13.37
CA ASP A 24 3.98 23.68 -13.54
C ASP A 24 3.47 22.61 -12.58
N ILE A 25 3.12 23.03 -11.36
CA ILE A 25 2.44 22.19 -10.37
C ILE A 25 1.07 21.77 -10.91
N ARG A 26 0.28 22.73 -11.43
CA ARG A 26 -1.03 22.43 -12.01
C ARG A 26 -0.95 21.43 -13.16
N THR A 27 0.04 21.58 -14.03
CA THR A 27 0.25 20.68 -15.18
C THR A 27 0.62 19.27 -14.72
N SER A 28 1.45 19.16 -13.69
CA SER A 28 1.82 17.89 -13.05
C SER A 28 0.59 17.19 -12.45
N LEU A 29 -0.24 17.96 -11.74
CA LEU A 29 -1.46 17.46 -11.07
C LEU A 29 -2.62 17.18 -12.04
N ALA A 30 -2.57 17.70 -13.27
CA ALA A 30 -3.57 17.42 -14.30
C ALA A 30 -3.44 16.01 -14.90
N GLN A 31 -2.32 15.31 -14.65
CA GLN A 31 -2.13 13.95 -15.13
C GLN A 31 -2.99 12.96 -14.34
N PRO A 32 -3.75 12.06 -15.00
CA PRO A 32 -4.64 11.13 -14.31
C PRO A 32 -3.90 10.00 -13.59
N VAL A 33 -2.73 9.58 -14.08
CA VAL A 33 -2.00 8.43 -13.54
C VAL A 33 -1.48 8.68 -12.10
N PRO A 34 -0.85 9.83 -11.77
CA PRO A 34 -0.50 10.17 -10.39
C PRO A 34 -1.66 10.08 -9.39
N TRP A 35 -2.88 10.46 -9.79
CA TRP A 35 -4.06 10.34 -8.93
C TRP A 35 -4.48 8.89 -8.72
N LEU A 36 -4.43 8.06 -9.76
CA LEU A 36 -4.68 6.63 -9.62
C LEU A 36 -3.65 5.97 -8.69
N LEU A 37 -2.38 6.34 -8.81
CA LEU A 37 -1.32 5.87 -7.91
C LEU A 37 -1.54 6.33 -6.47
N GLY A 38 -1.91 7.59 -6.26
CA GLY A 38 -2.29 8.12 -4.96
C GLY A 38 -3.48 7.38 -4.36
N ALA A 39 -4.52 7.12 -5.16
CA ALA A 39 -5.71 6.39 -4.71
C ALA A 39 -5.41 4.92 -4.37
N ALA A 40 -4.56 4.24 -5.14
CA ALA A 40 -4.08 2.90 -4.81
C ALA A 40 -3.29 2.91 -3.49
N MET A 41 -2.43 3.89 -3.29
CA MET A 41 -1.71 4.06 -2.02
C MET A 41 -2.66 4.37 -0.87
N GLY A 42 -3.69 5.19 -1.07
CA GLY A 42 -4.72 5.48 -0.08
C GLY A 42 -5.52 4.24 0.32
N ALA A 43 -5.87 3.38 -0.64
CA ALA A 43 -6.51 2.09 -0.35
C ALA A 43 -5.60 1.17 0.48
N TYR A 44 -4.30 1.12 0.13
CA TYR A 44 -3.30 0.40 0.90
C TYR A 44 -3.13 0.97 2.31
N THR A 45 -2.99 2.29 2.48
CA THR A 45 -2.76 2.88 3.81
C THR A 45 -3.98 2.73 4.70
N LEU A 46 -5.19 2.83 4.14
CA LEU A 46 -6.42 2.48 4.84
C LEU A 46 -6.31 1.06 5.40
N GLN A 47 -6.01 0.09 4.55
CA GLN A 47 -5.87 -1.32 4.91
C GLN A 47 -4.78 -1.59 5.95
N PHE A 48 -3.59 -1.05 5.74
CA PHE A 48 -2.44 -1.30 6.59
C PHE A 48 -2.59 -0.65 7.95
N TYR A 49 -2.99 0.62 8.02
CA TYR A 49 -3.12 1.32 9.30
C TYR A 49 -4.35 0.89 10.10
N ALA A 50 -5.43 0.49 9.42
CA ALA A 50 -6.57 -0.17 10.05
C ALA A 50 -6.12 -1.44 10.81
N VAL A 51 -5.37 -2.31 10.15
CA VAL A 51 -4.83 -3.52 10.78
C VAL A 51 -3.81 -3.15 11.85
N LEU A 52 -2.85 -2.29 11.54
CA LEU A 52 -1.79 -1.89 12.48
C LEU A 52 -2.35 -1.37 13.82
N MET A 53 -3.37 -0.52 13.77
CA MET A 53 -3.95 0.08 14.96
C MET A 53 -4.77 -0.92 15.79
N TRP A 54 -5.54 -1.77 15.12
CA TRP A 54 -6.50 -2.65 15.79
C TRP A 54 -6.00 -4.07 16.04
N LEU A 55 -4.89 -4.47 15.42
CA LEU A 55 -4.36 -5.83 15.52
C LEU A 55 -4.03 -6.27 16.96
N PRO A 56 -3.33 -5.46 17.79
CA PRO A 56 -3.08 -5.83 19.18
C PRO A 56 -4.37 -6.08 19.96
N THR A 57 -5.37 -5.21 19.78
CA THR A 57 -6.67 -5.30 20.45
C THR A 57 -7.45 -6.52 19.96
N TYR A 58 -7.46 -6.77 18.65
CA TYR A 58 -8.07 -7.94 18.05
C TYR A 58 -7.49 -9.24 18.64
N LEU A 59 -6.16 -9.36 18.68
CA LEU A 59 -5.49 -10.55 19.24
C LEU A 59 -5.82 -10.73 20.73
N LEU A 60 -5.74 -9.65 21.51
CA LEU A 60 -6.07 -9.66 22.93
C LEU A 60 -7.51 -10.13 23.19
N GLN A 61 -8.48 -9.65 22.41
CA GLN A 61 -9.91 -9.93 22.61
C GLN A 61 -10.34 -11.30 22.05
N THR A 62 -9.77 -11.74 20.93
CA THR A 62 -10.23 -12.96 20.24
C THR A 62 -9.42 -14.20 20.57
N ARG A 63 -8.16 -14.02 21.02
CA ARG A 63 -7.23 -15.14 21.27
C ARG A 63 -6.80 -15.24 22.72
N SER A 64 -7.27 -14.34 23.58
CA SER A 64 -6.81 -14.21 24.98
C SER A 64 -5.29 -14.17 25.10
N THR A 65 -4.60 -13.74 24.04
CA THR A 65 -3.14 -13.60 24.02
C THR A 65 -2.79 -12.48 24.98
N GLY A 66 -1.90 -12.76 25.94
CA GLY A 66 -1.44 -11.73 26.87
C GLY A 66 -0.92 -10.49 26.14
N ALA A 67 -1.02 -9.30 26.76
CA ALA A 67 -0.72 -8.02 26.14
C ALA A 67 0.67 -7.97 25.45
N THR A 68 1.67 -8.61 26.05
CA THR A 68 3.02 -8.75 25.49
C THR A 68 3.02 -9.54 24.18
N ALA A 69 2.36 -10.69 24.13
CA ALA A 69 2.32 -11.54 22.94
C ALA A 69 1.58 -10.84 21.78
N SER A 70 0.44 -10.20 22.05
CA SER A 70 -0.32 -9.42 21.05
C SER A 70 0.51 -8.29 20.44
N SER A 71 1.27 -7.58 21.27
CA SER A 71 2.17 -6.51 20.82
C SER A 71 3.35 -7.05 20.01
N LEU A 72 3.98 -8.15 20.43
CA LEU A 72 5.07 -8.79 19.70
C LEU A 72 4.63 -9.34 18.33
N LEU A 73 3.43 -9.93 18.24
CA LEU A 73 2.85 -10.38 16.97
C LEU A 73 2.56 -9.20 16.04
N THR A 74 2.12 -8.07 16.59
CA THR A 74 1.93 -6.84 15.81
C THR A 74 3.27 -6.27 15.33
N ALA A 75 4.31 -6.30 16.17
CA ALA A 75 5.65 -5.91 15.76
C ALA A 75 6.21 -6.82 14.66
N LEU A 76 5.99 -8.13 14.78
CA LEU A 76 6.35 -9.11 13.75
C LEU A 76 5.60 -8.83 12.44
N PHE A 77 4.32 -8.52 12.50
CA PHE A 77 3.52 -8.12 11.34
C PHE A 77 4.14 -6.92 10.60
N VAL A 78 4.54 -5.87 11.33
CA VAL A 78 5.23 -4.70 10.75
C VAL A 78 6.59 -5.07 10.17
N LEU A 79 7.37 -5.91 10.87
CA LEU A 79 8.67 -6.37 10.39
C LEU A 79 8.55 -7.15 9.07
N VAL A 80 7.56 -8.04 8.98
CA VAL A 80 7.26 -8.81 7.76
C VAL A 80 6.83 -7.88 6.62
N ASN A 81 6.08 -6.82 6.90
CA ASN A 81 5.76 -5.79 5.91
C ASN A 81 7.00 -5.07 5.39
N ALA A 82 7.98 -4.77 6.25
CA ALA A 82 9.25 -4.18 5.83
C ALA A 82 9.99 -5.08 4.82
N PHE A 83 10.02 -6.40 5.04
CA PHE A 83 10.54 -7.36 4.06
C PHE A 83 9.73 -7.38 2.76
N GLY A 84 8.40 -7.24 2.85
CA GLY A 84 7.53 -7.05 1.69
C GLY A 84 7.90 -5.83 0.84
N ASN A 85 8.25 -4.71 1.48
CA ASN A 85 8.73 -3.51 0.79
C ASN A 85 10.04 -3.76 0.03
N VAL A 86 10.97 -4.51 0.63
CA VAL A 86 12.23 -4.88 -0.04
C VAL A 86 11.96 -5.79 -1.24
N ALA A 87 11.09 -6.79 -1.09
CA ALA A 87 10.68 -7.68 -2.18
C ALA A 87 10.00 -6.89 -3.33
N GLY A 88 9.13 -5.94 -2.99
CA GLY A 88 8.47 -5.06 -3.96
C GLY A 88 9.45 -4.22 -4.76
N GLY A 89 10.48 -3.66 -4.11
CA GLY A 89 11.56 -2.96 -4.78
C GLY A 89 12.34 -3.85 -5.74
N TRP A 90 12.58 -5.11 -5.35
CA TRP A 90 13.23 -6.09 -6.21
C TRP A 90 12.38 -6.49 -7.42
N PHE A 91 11.06 -6.65 -7.26
CA PHE A 91 10.15 -6.91 -8.38
C PHE A 91 10.10 -5.76 -9.38
N MET A 92 10.26 -4.50 -8.94
CA MET A 92 10.35 -3.36 -9.86
C MET A 92 11.60 -3.39 -10.72
N ASN A 93 12.73 -3.91 -10.22
CA ASN A 93 13.93 -4.09 -11.02
C ASN A 93 13.75 -5.16 -12.13
N ARG A 94 12.70 -5.99 -12.07
CA ARG A 94 12.37 -7.02 -13.06
C ARG A 94 11.40 -6.56 -14.15
N ASN A 95 11.11 -5.26 -14.26
CA ASN A 95 10.21 -4.67 -15.27
C ASN A 95 8.79 -5.29 -15.29
N ILE A 96 8.30 -5.74 -14.13
CA ILE A 96 6.90 -6.19 -14.02
C ILE A 96 5.98 -4.98 -14.18
N ALA A 97 4.91 -5.13 -14.98
CA ALA A 97 3.93 -4.07 -15.22
C ALA A 97 3.29 -3.60 -13.90
N LEU A 98 3.21 -2.27 -13.72
CA LEU A 98 2.84 -1.66 -12.45
C LEU A 98 1.42 -2.04 -12.05
N GLY A 99 0.48 -1.97 -12.99
CA GLY A 99 -0.92 -2.33 -12.74
C GLY A 99 -1.09 -3.80 -12.37
N ARG A 100 -0.27 -4.70 -12.93
CA ARG A 100 -0.31 -6.13 -12.59
C ARG A 100 0.19 -6.38 -11.17
N MET A 101 1.25 -5.69 -10.74
CA MET A 101 1.79 -5.89 -9.40
C MET A 101 0.87 -5.33 -8.32
N ILE A 102 0.31 -4.13 -8.52
CA ILE A 102 -0.66 -3.53 -7.60
C ILE A 102 -1.92 -4.41 -7.54
N GLY A 103 -2.43 -4.85 -8.69
CA GLY A 103 -3.63 -5.68 -8.77
C GLY A 103 -3.45 -7.06 -8.11
N ALA A 104 -2.33 -7.73 -8.37
CA ALA A 104 -1.99 -8.99 -7.71
C ALA A 104 -1.89 -8.83 -6.20
N SER A 105 -1.31 -7.72 -5.72
CA SER A 105 -1.22 -7.43 -4.29
C SER A 105 -2.60 -7.31 -3.67
N PHE A 106 -3.50 -6.50 -4.22
CA PHE A 106 -4.87 -6.35 -3.68
C PHE A 106 -5.71 -7.64 -3.78
N ALA A 107 -5.53 -8.43 -4.83
CA ALA A 107 -6.21 -9.72 -4.96
C ALA A 107 -5.72 -10.71 -3.89
N LEU A 108 -4.41 -10.84 -3.72
CA LEU A 108 -3.82 -11.73 -2.72
C LEU A 108 -4.18 -11.29 -1.30
N THR A 109 -4.17 -9.99 -1.01
CA THR A 109 -4.53 -9.50 0.33
C THR A 109 -5.99 -9.76 0.65
N SER A 110 -6.89 -9.70 -0.33
CA SER A 110 -8.29 -10.09 -0.17
C SER A 110 -8.42 -11.56 0.25
N VAL A 111 -7.71 -12.47 -0.44
CA VAL A 111 -7.72 -13.90 -0.12
C VAL A 111 -7.13 -14.17 1.27
N MET A 112 -6.01 -13.52 1.61
CA MET A 112 -5.41 -13.67 2.93
C MET A 112 -6.33 -13.17 4.04
N PHE A 113 -7.02 -12.05 3.84
CA PHE A 113 -7.90 -11.49 4.86
C PHE A 113 -9.18 -12.32 5.06
N LEU A 114 -9.69 -12.96 4.00
CA LEU A 114 -10.72 -14.00 4.11
C LEU A 114 -10.22 -15.19 4.97
N GLY A 115 -8.95 -15.59 4.78
CA GLY A 115 -8.31 -16.61 5.62
C GLY A 115 -8.21 -16.21 7.09
N VAL A 116 -7.87 -14.96 7.40
CA VAL A 116 -7.78 -14.45 8.79
C VAL A 116 -9.10 -14.61 9.55
N PHE A 117 -10.24 -14.39 8.88
CA PHE A 117 -11.58 -14.45 9.46
C PHE A 117 -12.32 -15.77 9.19
N SER A 118 -11.68 -16.76 8.56
CA SER A 118 -12.32 -18.04 8.24
C SER A 118 -12.43 -18.94 9.47
N ASP A 119 -13.65 -19.37 9.81
CA ASP A 119 -13.88 -20.26 10.94
C ASP A 119 -13.37 -21.69 10.74
N HIS A 120 -13.12 -22.07 9.49
CA HIS A 120 -12.64 -23.41 9.12
C HIS A 120 -11.13 -23.58 9.26
N LEU A 121 -10.37 -22.50 9.49
CA LEU A 121 -8.92 -22.56 9.60
C LEU A 121 -8.46 -22.63 11.07
N PRO A 122 -7.44 -23.46 11.37
CA PRO A 122 -6.81 -23.45 12.68
C PRO A 122 -6.07 -22.13 12.91
N ASP A 123 -5.85 -21.79 14.17
CA ASP A 123 -5.28 -20.51 14.61
C ASP A 123 -3.92 -20.21 13.96
N ALA A 124 -3.06 -21.21 13.85
CA ALA A 124 -1.76 -21.09 13.20
C ALA A 124 -1.89 -20.69 11.72
N ALA A 125 -2.89 -21.22 11.01
CA ALA A 125 -3.13 -20.89 9.61
C ALA A 125 -3.68 -19.45 9.47
N ARG A 126 -4.57 -19.02 10.36
CA ARG A 126 -5.07 -17.63 10.37
C ARG A 126 -3.95 -16.63 10.66
N LEU A 127 -3.04 -16.96 11.59
CA LEU A 127 -1.86 -16.15 11.87
C LEU A 127 -0.91 -16.10 10.66
N ALA A 128 -0.69 -17.23 9.99
CA ALA A 128 0.09 -17.27 8.76
C ALA A 128 -0.54 -16.40 7.66
N CYS A 129 -1.86 -16.44 7.48
CA CYS A 129 -2.58 -15.54 6.56
C CYS A 129 -2.37 -14.07 6.93
N MET A 130 -2.39 -13.72 8.22
CA MET A 130 -2.17 -12.35 8.69
C MET A 130 -0.74 -11.85 8.41
N LEU A 131 0.27 -12.69 8.64
CA LEU A 131 1.66 -12.35 8.33
C LEU A 131 1.88 -12.27 6.80
N ALA A 132 1.31 -13.21 6.04
CA ALA A 132 1.34 -13.19 4.58
C ALA A 132 0.66 -11.92 4.03
N TYR A 133 -0.47 -11.51 4.61
CA TYR A 133 -1.11 -10.23 4.29
C TYR A 133 -0.16 -9.05 4.53
N GLY A 134 0.54 -9.01 5.67
CA GLY A 134 1.55 -7.99 5.95
C GLY A 134 2.68 -7.95 4.92
N PHE A 135 3.19 -9.11 4.52
CA PHE A 135 4.22 -9.24 3.49
C PHE A 135 3.73 -8.74 2.12
N VAL A 136 2.56 -9.22 1.67
CA VAL A 136 2.03 -8.89 0.34
C VAL A 136 1.69 -7.41 0.23
N THR A 137 1.01 -6.84 1.24
CA THR A 137 0.67 -5.41 1.27
C THR A 137 1.92 -4.53 1.17
N GLY A 138 3.07 -4.98 1.71
CA GLY A 138 4.35 -4.27 1.62
C GLY A 138 4.87 -4.08 0.20
N ASN A 139 4.38 -4.81 -0.81
CA ASN A 139 4.83 -4.61 -2.19
C ASN A 139 4.23 -3.34 -2.83
N ILE A 140 3.14 -2.79 -2.29
CA ILE A 140 2.39 -1.68 -2.89
C ILE A 140 3.15 -0.34 -2.80
N PRO A 141 3.67 0.10 -1.63
CA PRO A 141 4.42 1.36 -1.53
C PRO A 141 5.58 1.49 -2.53
N PRO A 142 6.53 0.53 -2.63
CA PRO A 142 7.65 0.67 -3.55
C PRO A 142 7.19 0.70 -5.01
N SER A 143 6.12 -0.01 -5.39
CA SER A 143 5.60 0.10 -6.76
C SER A 143 4.98 1.45 -7.03
N VAL A 144 4.16 1.96 -6.11
CA VAL A 144 3.50 3.26 -6.29
C VAL A 144 4.53 4.38 -6.38
N PHE A 145 5.51 4.42 -5.47
CA PHE A 145 6.52 5.49 -5.49
C PHE A 145 7.46 5.38 -6.69
N ALA A 146 7.88 4.17 -7.08
CA ALA A 146 8.66 3.98 -8.31
C ALA A 146 7.85 4.34 -9.56
N GLY A 147 6.57 3.98 -9.58
CA GLY A 147 5.62 4.35 -10.62
C GLY A 147 5.48 5.86 -10.76
N GLY A 148 5.30 6.59 -9.64
CA GLY A 148 5.22 8.05 -9.63
C GLY A 148 6.43 8.71 -10.27
N LEU A 149 7.63 8.21 -9.97
CA LEU A 149 8.88 8.69 -10.60
C LEU A 149 8.96 8.37 -12.09
N ARG A 150 8.39 7.25 -12.56
CA ARG A 150 8.38 6.86 -13.97
C ARG A 150 7.50 7.78 -14.82
N TYR A 151 6.42 8.33 -14.26
CA TYR A 151 5.52 9.24 -14.96
C TYR A 151 5.94 10.72 -14.88
N ALA A 152 6.90 11.05 -14.02
CA ALA A 152 7.46 12.39 -13.95
C ALA A 152 8.30 12.70 -15.20
N ARG A 153 8.03 13.82 -15.87
CA ARG A 153 8.78 14.28 -17.06
C ARG A 153 10.03 15.07 -16.69
N SER A 154 10.09 15.54 -15.44
CA SER A 154 11.22 16.27 -14.89
C SER A 154 11.39 15.97 -13.39
N PRO A 155 12.59 16.21 -12.81
CA PRO A 155 12.78 16.16 -11.36
C PRO A 155 11.86 17.12 -10.59
N SER A 156 11.45 18.23 -11.21
CA SER A 156 10.54 19.21 -10.59
C SER A 156 9.11 18.67 -10.43
N GLU A 157 8.61 17.92 -11.42
CA GLU A 157 7.31 17.25 -11.41
C GLU A 157 7.28 16.05 -10.46
N ALA A 158 8.40 15.32 -10.34
CA ALA A 158 8.52 14.19 -9.42
C ALA A 158 8.15 14.58 -7.97
N GLY A 159 8.65 15.72 -7.47
CA GLY A 159 8.31 16.20 -6.12
C GLY A 159 6.82 16.45 -5.92
N SER A 160 6.14 17.03 -6.91
CA SER A 160 4.69 17.27 -6.86
C SER A 160 3.89 15.97 -6.92
N ILE A 161 4.29 15.01 -7.75
CA ILE A 161 3.65 13.68 -7.83
C ILE A 161 3.82 12.91 -6.52
N GLN A 162 5.03 12.87 -5.94
CA GLN A 162 5.24 12.18 -4.67
C GLN A 162 4.46 12.87 -3.53
N GLY A 163 4.41 14.21 -3.53
CA GLY A 163 3.61 14.98 -2.58
C GLY A 163 2.12 14.68 -2.69
N LEU A 164 1.58 14.59 -3.90
CA LEU A 164 0.20 14.18 -4.15
C LEU A 164 -0.07 12.77 -3.60
N ILE A 165 0.78 11.81 -3.94
CA ILE A 165 0.65 10.43 -3.46
C ILE A 165 0.62 10.38 -1.93
N LEU A 166 1.54 11.09 -1.26
CA LEU A 166 1.57 11.18 0.20
C LEU A 166 0.32 11.85 0.77
N HIS A 167 -0.18 12.90 0.13
CA HIS A 167 -1.39 13.58 0.58
C HIS A 167 -2.61 12.65 0.53
N VAL A 168 -2.83 11.96 -0.61
CA VAL A 168 -3.92 10.99 -0.73
C VAL A 168 -3.73 9.82 0.24
N SER A 169 -2.49 9.40 0.49
CA SER A 169 -2.17 8.36 1.48
C SER A 169 -2.66 8.69 2.89
N ASN A 170 -2.54 9.95 3.30
CA ASN A 170 -2.99 10.40 4.62
C ASN A 170 -4.51 10.29 4.80
N VAL A 171 -5.30 10.42 3.73
CA VAL A 171 -6.75 10.18 3.78
C VAL A 171 -7.02 8.73 4.18
N GLY A 172 -6.26 7.78 3.65
CA GLY A 172 -6.36 6.37 4.03
C GLY A 172 -5.94 6.12 5.49
N ILE A 173 -4.81 6.69 5.91
CA ILE A 173 -4.33 6.60 7.31
C ILE A 173 -5.38 7.11 8.28
N PHE A 174 -5.96 8.27 8.00
CA PHE A 174 -7.00 8.88 8.82
C PHE A 174 -8.29 8.06 8.85
N SER A 175 -8.74 7.56 7.69
CA SER A 175 -10.04 6.91 7.57
C SER A 175 -10.03 5.45 8.05
N GLY A 176 -8.91 4.74 7.92
CA GLY A 176 -8.81 3.31 8.20
C GLY A 176 -9.29 2.91 9.60
N PRO A 177 -8.66 3.41 10.67
CA PRO A 177 -9.05 3.00 12.01
C PRO A 177 -10.48 3.39 12.43
N PRO A 178 -10.99 4.60 12.15
CA PRO A 178 -12.39 4.95 12.42
C PRO A 178 -13.40 4.07 11.67
N LEU A 179 -13.12 3.69 10.42
CA LEU A 179 -14.00 2.81 9.65
C LEU A 179 -14.08 1.42 10.26
N ILE A 180 -12.95 0.85 10.71
CA ILE A 180 -12.95 -0.42 11.43
C ILE A 180 -13.71 -0.29 12.75
N ALA A 181 -13.42 0.75 13.54
CA ALA A 181 -14.10 0.97 14.81
C ALA A 181 -15.63 1.00 14.63
N ALA A 182 -16.10 1.81 13.67
CA ALA A 182 -17.51 1.93 13.36
C ALA A 182 -18.13 0.61 12.85
N ALA A 183 -17.40 -0.15 12.05
CA ALA A 183 -17.85 -1.46 11.56
C ALA A 183 -17.96 -2.48 12.71
N VAL A 184 -16.96 -2.56 13.58
CA VAL A 184 -16.94 -3.49 14.73
C VAL A 184 -18.02 -3.13 15.74
N THR A 185 -18.19 -1.83 16.07
CA THR A 185 -19.23 -1.38 17.01
C THR A 185 -20.64 -1.65 16.49
N ARG A 186 -20.91 -1.42 15.19
CA ARG A 186 -22.25 -1.68 14.61
C ARG A 186 -22.50 -3.14 14.31
N GLY A 187 -21.48 -3.87 13.88
CA GLY A 187 -21.57 -5.30 13.51
C GLY A 187 -21.48 -6.25 14.70
N GLY A 188 -21.19 -5.74 15.90
CA GLY A 188 -21.10 -6.54 17.13
C GLY A 188 -19.88 -7.48 17.19
N GLY A 189 -18.92 -7.34 16.29
CA GLY A 189 -17.76 -8.23 16.23
C GLY A 189 -16.73 -7.87 15.18
N TRP A 190 -15.56 -8.51 15.29
CA TRP A 190 -14.41 -8.26 14.43
C TRP A 190 -14.60 -8.70 12.99
N SER A 191 -15.54 -9.63 12.73
CA SER A 191 -15.88 -10.06 11.37
C SER A 191 -16.33 -8.90 10.48
N ALA A 192 -16.89 -7.82 11.04
CA ALA A 192 -17.26 -6.63 10.29
C ALA A 192 -16.05 -5.89 9.68
N ALA A 193 -14.85 -6.03 10.28
CA ALA A 193 -13.60 -5.47 9.74
C ALA A 193 -13.25 -6.05 8.36
N LEU A 194 -13.65 -7.30 8.10
CA LEU A 194 -13.47 -7.99 6.81
C LEU A 194 -14.02 -7.14 5.66
N TRP A 195 -15.24 -6.63 5.80
CA TRP A 195 -15.92 -5.89 4.74
C TRP A 195 -15.26 -4.55 4.41
N VAL A 196 -14.73 -3.86 5.42
CA VAL A 196 -13.99 -2.60 5.21
C VAL A 196 -12.70 -2.87 4.41
N ILE A 197 -11.95 -3.90 4.80
CA ILE A 197 -10.68 -4.24 4.16
C ILE A 197 -10.90 -4.80 2.75
N LEU A 198 -11.94 -5.61 2.54
CA LEU A 198 -12.32 -6.10 1.20
C LEU A 198 -12.83 -4.97 0.30
N GLY A 199 -13.60 -4.02 0.84
CA GLY A 199 -14.03 -2.84 0.11
C GLY A 199 -12.85 -1.99 -0.37
N ALA A 200 -11.89 -1.74 0.52
CA ALA A 200 -10.65 -1.04 0.17
C ALA A 200 -9.82 -1.83 -0.86
N ALA A 201 -9.73 -3.16 -0.72
CA ALA A 201 -9.05 -4.02 -1.70
C ALA A 201 -9.73 -3.98 -3.07
N ALA A 202 -11.06 -3.98 -3.13
CA ALA A 202 -11.83 -3.91 -4.37
C ALA A 202 -11.62 -2.57 -5.09
N ILE A 203 -11.56 -1.46 -4.33
CA ILE A 203 -11.20 -0.14 -4.86
C ILE A 203 -9.78 -0.19 -5.44
N GLY A 204 -8.81 -0.69 -4.66
CA GLY A 204 -7.43 -0.84 -5.10
C GLY A 204 -7.27 -1.70 -6.36
N LEU A 205 -8.01 -2.81 -6.45
CA LEU A 205 -8.03 -3.70 -7.60
C LEU A 205 -8.62 -3.02 -8.85
N THR A 206 -9.71 -2.25 -8.68
CA THR A 206 -10.32 -1.47 -9.77
C THR A 206 -9.36 -0.42 -10.31
N ILE A 207 -8.65 0.27 -9.42
CA ILE A 207 -7.60 1.24 -9.77
C ILE A 207 -6.45 0.54 -10.50
N ALA A 208 -6.02 -0.63 -10.03
CA ALA A 208 -4.97 -1.41 -10.67
C ALA A 208 -5.33 -1.83 -12.11
N PHE A 209 -6.59 -2.19 -12.35
CA PHE A 209 -7.09 -2.44 -13.71
C PHE A 209 -7.09 -1.18 -14.58
N ALA A 210 -7.47 -0.02 -14.03
CA ALA A 210 -7.40 1.25 -14.75
C ALA A 210 -5.94 1.59 -15.15
N ILE A 211 -4.99 1.45 -14.22
CA ILE A 211 -3.55 1.62 -14.49
C ILE A 211 -3.09 0.65 -15.58
N SER A 212 -3.46 -0.63 -15.48
CA SER A 212 -3.08 -1.66 -16.46
C SER A 212 -3.60 -1.35 -17.88
N ARG A 213 -4.79 -0.74 -18.00
CA ARG A 213 -5.36 -0.32 -19.29
C ARG A 213 -4.57 0.85 -19.88
N LEU A 214 -4.17 1.82 -19.06
CA LEU A 214 -3.37 2.96 -19.48
C LEU A 214 -1.97 2.54 -19.93
N GLU A 215 -1.33 1.59 -19.22
CA GLU A 215 -0.03 1.03 -19.61
C GLU A 215 -0.09 0.34 -20.99
N LYS A 216 -1.18 -0.38 -21.30
CA LYS A 216 -1.38 -1.02 -22.61
C LYS A 216 -1.64 -0.02 -23.74
N SER A 217 -2.34 1.07 -23.44
CA SER A 217 -2.67 2.09 -24.45
C SER A 217 -1.46 2.93 -24.86
N GLY A 218 -0.50 3.17 -23.96
CA GLY A 218 0.72 3.94 -24.26
C GLY A 218 1.84 3.12 -24.92
N SER A 219 1.66 1.80 -25.11
CA SER A 219 2.60 0.91 -25.78
C SER A 219 2.22 0.63 -27.25
N ARG A 220 1.16 1.27 -27.75
CA ARG A 220 0.73 1.26 -29.15
C ARG A 220 1.03 2.62 -29.77
#